data_AF-A0A1B4V219-F1
#
_entry.id   AF-A0A1B4V219-F1
#
_cell.length_a   1.000
_cell.length_b   1.000
_cell.length_c   1.000
_cell.angle_alpha   90.00
_cell.angle_beta   90.00
_cell.angle_gamma   90.00
#
_symmetry.space_group_name_H-M   'P 1'
#
loop_
_entity.id
_entity.type
_entity.pdbx_description
1 polymer ?
#
loop_
_entity_poly.entity_id
_entity_poly.type
_entity_poly.pdbx_seq_one_letter_code
_entity_poly.pdbx_strand_id
1 'polypeptide(L)'
;MANPLRVGESVSHGPRTLLKRPELAALIGCACADWAYIESSLTMFYGHLMGVYLPKHPEFEPPLHPVALQVLDELQSIHAKVNLVKKLADWVIKDEVQRKDVLSVLDKLRKAGEGRNLVAHGVWGICESEPEALILLPTFGHQMIYRKQDFELVLEKIQRAKVELGRIHHEFYQRRRNK
;
A
#
# COMPACT_ATOMS: atom_id res chain seq x y z
N MET A 1 -6.03 18.59 -4.93
CA MET A 1 -7.41 18.07 -4.80
C MET A 1 -7.98 18.10 -6.19
N ALA A 2 -8.46 16.96 -6.68
CA ALA A 2 -8.99 16.83 -8.03
C ALA A 2 -10.21 17.75 -8.23
N ASN A 3 -10.32 18.34 -9.41
CA ASN A 3 -11.44 19.20 -9.79
C ASN A 3 -12.43 18.43 -10.66
N PRO A 4 -13.74 18.72 -10.61
CA PRO A 4 -14.68 18.09 -11.53
C PRO A 4 -14.40 18.51 -12.98
N LEU A 5 -14.54 17.57 -13.91
CA LEU A 5 -14.55 17.85 -15.35
C LEU A 5 -15.81 18.67 -15.70
N ARG A 6 -15.73 19.55 -16.70
CA ARG A 6 -16.89 20.33 -17.11
C ARG A 6 -17.95 19.41 -17.72
N VAL A 7 -19.22 19.71 -17.46
CA VAL A 7 -20.35 18.94 -18.01
C VAL A 7 -20.36 19.05 -19.53
N GLY A 8 -20.49 17.90 -20.21
CA GLY A 8 -20.57 17.83 -21.67
C GLY A 8 -19.25 17.53 -22.37
N GLU A 9 -18.13 17.43 -21.64
CA GLU A 9 -16.85 17.04 -22.22
C GLU A 9 -16.80 15.54 -22.54
N SER A 10 -16.24 15.19 -23.69
CA SER A 10 -16.11 13.80 -24.12
C SER A 10 -14.87 13.16 -23.51
N VAL A 11 -15.04 11.98 -22.91
CA VAL A 11 -13.95 11.21 -22.30
C VAL A 11 -13.72 9.94 -23.08
N SER A 12 -12.52 9.79 -23.62
CA SER A 12 -12.08 8.53 -24.21
C SER A 12 -11.52 7.63 -23.10
N HIS A 13 -11.94 6.37 -23.04
CA HIS A 13 -11.48 5.42 -22.03
C HIS A 13 -11.20 4.04 -22.65
N GLY A 14 -10.38 3.24 -21.97
CA GLY A 14 -9.99 1.91 -22.44
C GLY A 14 -8.55 1.57 -22.06
N PRO A 15 -8.15 0.28 -22.18
CA PRO A 15 -6.88 -0.22 -21.68
C PRO A 15 -5.67 0.44 -22.34
N ARG A 16 -5.80 0.90 -23.59
CA ARG A 16 -4.72 1.58 -24.33
C ARG A 16 -4.73 3.09 -24.18
N THR A 17 -5.76 3.67 -23.56
CA THR A 17 -5.90 5.13 -23.46
C THR A 17 -4.79 5.74 -22.60
N LEU A 18 -4.34 5.01 -21.56
CA LEU A 18 -3.22 5.42 -20.72
C LEU A 18 -1.90 5.58 -21.50
N LEU A 19 -1.73 4.89 -22.63
CA LEU A 19 -0.53 5.02 -23.48
C LEU A 19 -0.39 6.44 -24.06
N LYS A 20 -1.50 7.20 -24.14
CA LYS A 20 -1.47 8.61 -24.55
C LYS A 20 -1.02 9.57 -23.44
N ARG A 21 -0.82 9.08 -22.22
CA ARG A 21 -0.36 9.83 -21.03
C ARG A 21 0.74 9.03 -20.32
N PRO A 22 1.88 8.76 -20.97
CA PRO A 22 2.88 7.79 -20.49
C PRO A 22 3.47 8.16 -19.12
N GLU A 23 3.67 9.44 -18.83
CA GLU A 23 4.16 9.88 -17.51
C GLU A 23 3.19 9.53 -16.39
N LEU A 24 1.88 9.76 -16.59
CA LEU A 24 0.87 9.45 -15.59
C LEU A 24 0.71 7.94 -15.44
N ALA A 25 0.75 7.19 -16.54
CA ALA A 25 0.74 5.73 -16.51
C ALA A 25 1.95 5.15 -15.75
N ALA A 26 3.13 5.75 -15.90
CA ALA A 26 4.33 5.35 -15.16
C ALA A 26 4.14 5.57 -13.65
N LEU A 27 3.53 6.69 -13.22
CA LEU A 27 3.25 6.94 -11.80
C LEU A 27 2.26 5.92 -11.21
N ILE A 28 1.25 5.50 -11.97
CA ILE A 28 0.36 4.38 -11.58
C ILE A 28 1.20 3.10 -11.38
N GLY A 29 2.09 2.79 -12.33
CA GLY A 29 2.98 1.65 -12.25
C GLY A 29 3.89 1.67 -11.02
N CYS A 30 4.49 2.82 -10.71
CA CYS A 30 5.30 3.02 -9.51
C CYS A 30 4.48 2.78 -8.23
N ALA A 31 3.25 3.30 -8.16
CA ALA A 31 2.37 3.08 -7.01
C ALA A 31 2.03 1.59 -6.81
N CYS A 32 1.76 0.86 -7.90
CA CYS A 32 1.54 -0.59 -7.85
C CYS A 32 2.78 -1.36 -7.40
N ALA A 33 3.96 -1.02 -7.94
CA ALA A 33 5.22 -1.67 -7.59
C ALA A 33 5.61 -1.43 -6.12
N ASP A 34 5.56 -0.18 -5.65
CA ASP A 34 5.85 0.15 -4.24
C ASP A 34 4.86 -0.52 -3.28
N TRP A 35 3.62 -0.70 -3.71
CA TRP A 35 2.62 -1.41 -2.93
C TRP A 35 2.90 -2.91 -2.81
N ALA A 36 3.35 -3.56 -3.88
CA ALA A 36 3.76 -4.97 -3.81
C ALA A 36 4.90 -5.18 -2.80
N TYR A 37 5.84 -4.24 -2.71
CA TYR A 37 6.87 -4.25 -1.66
C TYR A 37 6.29 -4.15 -0.26
N ILE A 38 5.34 -3.24 -0.04
CA ILE A 38 4.63 -3.11 1.23
C ILE A 38 3.94 -4.42 1.62
N GLU A 39 3.24 -5.07 0.69
CA GLU A 39 2.54 -6.32 0.96
C GLU A 39 3.52 -7.42 1.39
N SER A 40 4.64 -7.54 0.68
CA SER A 40 5.72 -8.45 1.06
C SER A 40 6.31 -8.12 2.44
N SER A 41 6.62 -6.85 2.71
CA SER A 41 7.12 -6.41 4.02
C SER A 41 6.13 -6.64 5.16
N LEU A 42 4.83 -6.45 4.91
CA LEU A 42 3.78 -6.69 5.89
C LEU A 42 3.68 -8.19 6.22
N THR A 43 3.78 -9.06 5.21
CA THR A 43 3.82 -10.52 5.39
C THR A 43 5.05 -10.94 6.20
N MET A 44 6.22 -10.39 5.89
CA MET A 44 7.42 -10.68 6.68
C MET A 44 7.25 -10.20 8.12
N PHE A 45 6.75 -8.98 8.34
CA PHE A 45 6.52 -8.47 9.69
C PHE A 45 5.54 -9.33 10.48
N TYR A 46 4.44 -9.77 9.84
CA TYR A 46 3.49 -10.72 10.41
C TYR A 46 4.16 -12.05 10.81
N GLY A 47 4.96 -12.64 9.92
CA GLY A 47 5.69 -13.87 10.20
C GLY A 47 6.66 -13.74 11.38
N HIS A 48 7.30 -12.58 11.52
CA HIS A 48 8.13 -12.32 12.70
C HIS A 48 7.30 -12.13 13.97
N LEU A 49 6.15 -11.47 13.91
CA LEU A 49 5.27 -11.34 15.09
C LEU A 49 4.82 -12.72 15.59
N MET A 50 4.43 -13.62 14.69
CA MET A 50 4.06 -15.01 15.03
C MET A 50 5.20 -15.76 15.73
N GLY A 51 6.45 -15.38 15.45
CA GLY A 51 7.64 -15.98 16.05
C GLY A 51 8.04 -17.28 15.35
N VAL A 52 9.02 -17.95 15.96
CA VAL A 52 9.65 -19.13 15.38
C VAL A 52 9.22 -20.36 16.15
N TYR A 53 8.51 -21.28 15.51
CA TYR A 53 8.22 -22.63 16.04
C TYR A 53 9.23 -23.69 15.60
N LEU A 54 10.16 -23.35 14.70
CA LEU A 54 11.17 -24.26 14.18
C LEU A 54 12.53 -24.05 14.87
N PRO A 55 13.37 -25.08 15.00
CA PRO A 55 14.75 -24.92 15.45
C PRO A 55 15.47 -23.87 14.58
N LYS A 56 16.34 -23.05 15.18
CA LYS A 56 17.18 -22.10 14.43
C LYS A 56 17.90 -22.85 13.31
N HIS A 57 17.55 -22.59 12.06
CA HIS A 57 18.29 -23.12 10.92
C HIS A 57 19.37 -22.08 10.56
N PRO A 58 20.66 -22.44 10.58
CA PRO A 58 21.76 -21.48 10.40
C PRO A 58 21.77 -20.75 9.04
N GLU A 59 21.01 -21.24 8.06
CA GLU A 59 20.92 -20.68 6.72
C GLU A 59 19.76 -19.70 6.53
N PHE A 60 18.80 -19.63 7.47
CA PHE A 60 17.58 -18.83 7.34
C PHE A 60 17.38 -17.98 8.59
N GLU A 61 18.23 -16.96 8.76
CA GLU A 61 18.03 -15.92 9.78
C GLU A 61 17.53 -14.60 9.14
N PRO A 62 16.41 -14.03 9.62
CA PRO A 62 15.53 -14.55 10.66
C PRO A 62 14.60 -15.66 10.16
N PRO A 63 14.26 -16.66 11.00
CA PRO A 63 13.21 -17.60 10.64
C PRO A 63 11.86 -16.88 10.63
N LEU A 64 11.17 -16.91 9.50
CA LEU A 64 9.76 -16.54 9.40
C LEU A 64 8.90 -17.74 9.81
N HIS A 65 7.76 -17.49 10.45
CA HIS A 65 6.81 -18.58 10.72
C HIS A 65 6.36 -19.23 9.39
N PRO A 66 6.49 -20.55 9.21
CA PRO A 66 6.36 -21.20 7.89
C PRO A 66 4.96 -21.12 7.28
N VAL A 67 3.93 -20.87 8.12
CA VAL A 67 2.53 -20.70 7.68
C VAL A 67 2.08 -19.23 7.54
N ALA A 68 2.96 -18.26 7.85
CA ALA A 68 2.57 -16.85 7.91
C ALA A 68 2.14 -16.31 6.54
N LEU A 69 2.87 -16.71 5.49
CA LEU A 69 2.57 -16.35 4.12
C LEU A 69 1.18 -16.85 3.71
N GLN A 70 0.91 -18.14 3.94
CA GLN A 70 -0.35 -18.79 3.58
C GLN A 70 -1.53 -18.15 4.30
N VAL A 71 -1.40 -17.86 5.61
CA VAL A 71 -2.46 -17.19 6.37
C VAL A 71 -2.73 -15.79 5.85
N LEU A 72 -1.67 -15.00 5.58
CA LEU A 72 -1.85 -13.63 5.14
C LEU A 72 -2.36 -13.54 3.70
N ASP A 73 -1.97 -14.48 2.83
CA ASP A 73 -2.37 -14.51 1.43
C ASP A 73 -3.82 -14.92 1.21
N GLU A 74 -4.41 -15.68 2.15
CA GLU A 74 -5.86 -15.95 2.09
C GLU A 74 -6.72 -14.72 2.35
N LEU A 75 -6.15 -13.65 2.90
CA LEU A 75 -6.86 -12.40 3.10
C LEU A 75 -6.82 -11.55 1.83
N GLN A 76 -7.94 -11.51 1.11
CA GLN A 76 -8.07 -10.78 -0.16
C GLN A 76 -7.91 -9.26 -0.05
N SER A 77 -8.17 -8.66 1.13
CA SER A 77 -8.10 -7.22 1.31
C SER A 77 -6.90 -6.80 2.18
N ILE A 78 -6.22 -5.73 1.79
CA ILE A 78 -5.18 -5.13 2.65
C ILE A 78 -5.76 -4.72 4.01
N HIS A 79 -7.02 -4.27 4.06
CA HIS A 79 -7.67 -3.91 5.32
C HIS A 79 -7.72 -5.11 6.27
N ALA A 80 -8.09 -6.29 5.77
CA ALA A 80 -8.06 -7.52 6.57
C ALA A 80 -6.63 -7.90 6.97
N LYS A 81 -5.66 -7.85 6.04
CA LYS A 81 -4.24 -8.12 6.34
C LYS A 81 -3.73 -7.20 7.45
N VAL A 82 -3.89 -5.90 7.32
CA VAL A 82 -3.47 -4.90 8.31
C VAL A 82 -4.16 -5.12 9.65
N ASN A 83 -5.47 -5.39 9.67
CA ASN A 83 -6.19 -5.64 10.91
C ASN A 83 -5.69 -6.89 11.64
N LEU A 84 -5.40 -7.97 10.91
CA LEU A 84 -4.80 -9.17 11.49
C LEU A 84 -3.43 -8.87 12.11
N VAL A 85 -2.56 -8.16 11.37
CA VAL A 85 -1.24 -7.75 11.89
C VAL A 85 -1.38 -6.85 13.12
N LYS A 86 -2.30 -5.89 13.13
CA LYS A 86 -2.57 -5.03 14.29
C LYS A 86 -2.97 -5.84 15.52
N LYS A 87 -3.89 -6.80 15.37
CA LYS A 87 -4.35 -7.65 16.47
C LYS A 87 -3.23 -8.50 17.03
N LEU A 88 -2.39 -9.08 16.17
CA LEU A 88 -1.24 -9.86 16.60
C LEU A 88 -0.19 -8.97 17.28
N ALA A 89 0.12 -7.80 16.71
CA ALA A 89 1.07 -6.83 17.29
C ALA A 89 0.62 -6.37 18.69
N ASP A 90 -0.66 -6.06 18.86
CA ASP A 90 -1.23 -5.65 20.15
C ASP A 90 -1.09 -6.73 21.23
N TRP A 91 -1.21 -8.00 20.84
CA TRP A 91 -1.03 -9.14 21.73
C TRP A 91 0.46 -9.45 22.04
N VAL A 92 1.33 -9.43 21.02
CA VAL A 92 2.74 -9.83 21.14
C VAL A 92 3.60 -8.74 21.81
N ILE A 93 3.40 -7.46 21.45
CA ILE A 93 4.29 -6.38 21.86
C ILE A 93 3.90 -5.86 23.25
N LYS A 94 4.75 -6.16 24.24
CA LYS A 94 4.53 -5.76 25.64
C LYS A 94 4.97 -4.32 25.94
N ASP A 95 6.01 -3.84 25.25
CA ASP A 95 6.48 -2.45 25.38
C ASP A 95 5.42 -1.49 24.80
N GLU A 96 4.86 -0.63 25.65
CA GLU A 96 3.74 0.23 25.27
C GLU A 96 4.12 1.24 24.19
N VAL A 97 5.32 1.81 24.28
CA VAL A 97 5.81 2.80 23.31
C VAL A 97 5.95 2.17 21.93
N GLN A 98 6.63 1.02 21.83
CA GLN A 98 6.73 0.28 20.57
C GLN A 98 5.38 -0.18 20.04
N ARG A 99 4.48 -0.66 20.92
CA ARG A 99 3.15 -1.09 20.51
C ARG A 99 2.38 0.07 19.87
N LYS A 100 2.36 1.25 20.52
CA LYS A 100 1.71 2.45 19.97
C LYS A 100 2.31 2.88 18.64
N ASP A 101 3.64 2.86 18.51
CA ASP A 101 4.33 3.20 17.27
C ASP A 101 3.95 2.24 16.12
N VAL A 102 4.02 0.94 16.36
CA VAL A 102 3.62 -0.09 15.38
C VAL A 102 2.17 0.08 14.94
N LEU A 103 1.24 0.24 15.89
CA LEU A 103 -0.18 0.40 15.56
C LEU A 103 -0.44 1.67 14.75
N SER A 104 0.26 2.77 15.06
CA SER A 104 0.18 4.03 14.32
C SER A 104 0.65 3.88 12.86
N VAL A 105 1.79 3.21 12.65
CA VAL A 105 2.31 2.92 11.30
C VAL A 105 1.34 2.05 10.51
N LEU A 106 0.75 1.03 11.13
CA LEU A 106 -0.24 0.17 10.48
C LEU A 106 -1.52 0.95 10.09
N ASP A 107 -1.94 1.94 10.88
CA ASP A 107 -3.06 2.82 10.53
C ASP A 107 -2.73 3.77 9.37
N LYS A 108 -1.50 4.30 9.31
CA LYS A 108 -1.04 5.08 8.16
C LYS A 108 -0.97 4.22 6.90
N LEU A 109 -0.52 2.98 7.03
CA LEU A 109 -0.47 2.03 5.92
C LEU A 109 -1.85 1.75 5.33
N ARG A 110 -2.86 1.58 6.20
CA ARG A 110 -4.26 1.43 5.77
C ARG A 110 -4.72 2.64 4.93
N LYS A 111 -4.45 3.86 5.39
CA LYS A 111 -4.80 5.10 4.67
C LYS A 111 -4.05 5.23 3.34
N ALA A 112 -2.78 4.82 3.27
CA ALA A 112 -2.03 4.79 2.02
C ALA A 112 -2.65 3.80 1.02
N GLY A 113 -3.18 2.66 1.51
CA GLY A 113 -3.88 1.68 0.69
C GLY A 113 -5.14 2.19 0.01
N GLU A 114 -5.88 3.10 0.67
CA GLU A 114 -7.03 3.76 0.04
C GLU A 114 -6.61 4.58 -1.18
N GLY A 115 -5.49 5.32 -1.08
CA GLY A 115 -4.91 6.06 -2.20
C GLY A 115 -4.41 5.15 -3.31
N ARG A 116 -3.72 4.05 -2.96
CA ARG A 116 -3.29 3.02 -3.93
C ARG A 116 -4.49 2.45 -4.68
N ASN A 117 -5.57 2.11 -3.98
CA ASN A 117 -6.75 1.50 -4.60
C ASN A 117 -7.38 2.40 -5.64
N LEU A 118 -7.49 3.70 -5.34
CA LEU A 118 -7.94 4.70 -6.30
C LEU A 118 -7.05 4.69 -7.56
N VAL A 119 -5.74 4.76 -7.39
CA VAL A 119 -4.77 4.83 -8.50
C VAL A 119 -4.78 3.56 -9.36
N ALA A 120 -4.76 2.39 -8.72
CA ALA A 120 -4.63 1.09 -9.40
C ALA A 120 -5.94 0.56 -9.98
N HIS A 121 -7.08 0.86 -9.35
CA HIS A 121 -8.39 0.32 -9.75
C HIS A 121 -9.36 1.40 -10.26
N GLY A 122 -8.94 2.66 -10.28
CA GLY A 122 -9.70 3.73 -10.92
C GLY A 122 -9.94 3.43 -12.39
N VAL A 123 -11.17 3.70 -12.86
CA VAL A 123 -11.46 3.67 -14.29
C VAL A 123 -10.97 4.98 -14.87
N TRP A 124 -9.86 4.93 -15.59
CA TRP A 124 -9.18 6.11 -16.12
C TRP A 124 -9.50 6.34 -17.59
N GLY A 125 -9.75 7.60 -17.93
CA GLY A 125 -9.89 8.09 -19.31
C GLY A 125 -9.06 9.35 -19.54
N ILE A 126 -9.19 9.90 -20.74
CA ILE A 126 -8.57 11.16 -21.14
C ILE A 126 -9.63 12.07 -21.74
N CYS A 127 -9.40 13.37 -21.62
CA CYS A 127 -10.13 14.39 -22.34
C CYS A 127 -9.14 15.24 -23.14
N GLU A 128 -9.53 15.66 -24.35
CA GLU A 128 -8.65 16.48 -25.21
C GLU A 128 -8.46 17.90 -24.68
N SER A 129 -9.44 18.43 -23.93
CA SER A 129 -9.33 19.72 -23.25
C SER A 129 -8.40 19.68 -22.03
N GLU A 130 -8.07 18.49 -21.53
CA GLU A 130 -7.19 18.26 -20.39
C GLU A 130 -6.01 17.36 -20.80
N PRO A 131 -5.07 17.88 -21.63
CA PRO A 131 -4.01 17.08 -22.24
C PRO A 131 -2.97 16.54 -21.24
N GLU A 132 -2.90 17.10 -20.04
CA GLU A 132 -1.93 16.75 -19.00
C GLU A 132 -2.55 16.00 -17.82
N ALA A 133 -3.80 15.53 -17.96
CA ALA A 133 -4.53 14.87 -16.90
C ALA A 133 -5.06 13.49 -17.31
N LEU A 134 -5.38 12.70 -16.29
CA LEU A 134 -6.30 11.57 -16.39
C LEU A 134 -7.63 11.96 -15.77
N ILE A 135 -8.70 11.47 -16.38
CA ILE A 135 -10.06 11.66 -15.88
C ILE A 135 -10.46 10.38 -15.16
N LEU A 136 -10.81 10.48 -13.88
CA LEU A 136 -11.45 9.40 -13.14
C LEU A 136 -12.92 9.32 -13.55
N LEU A 137 -13.36 8.14 -13.99
CA LEU A 137 -14.75 7.83 -14.26
C LEU A 137 -15.32 7.08 -13.05
N PRO A 138 -16.01 7.75 -12.12
CA PRO A 138 -16.61 7.07 -10.99
C PRO A 138 -17.84 6.26 -11.43
N THR A 139 -18.23 5.27 -10.62
CA THR A 139 -19.51 4.57 -10.81
C THR A 139 -20.70 5.52 -10.60
N PHE A 140 -20.55 6.49 -9.68
CA PHE A 140 -21.56 7.50 -9.35
C PHE A 140 -20.89 8.86 -9.13
N GLY A 141 -21.55 9.94 -9.55
CA GLY A 141 -21.07 11.31 -9.33
C GLY A 141 -20.30 11.90 -10.52
N HIS A 142 -19.56 12.98 -10.26
CA HIS A 142 -18.86 13.74 -11.28
C HIS A 142 -17.53 13.10 -11.66
N GLN A 143 -17.19 13.17 -12.95
CA GLN A 143 -15.86 12.85 -13.45
C GLN A 143 -14.84 13.82 -12.87
N MET A 144 -13.67 13.32 -12.46
CA MET A 144 -12.68 14.11 -11.72
C MET A 144 -11.35 14.17 -12.48
N ILE A 145 -10.74 15.35 -12.53
CA ILE A 145 -9.46 15.62 -13.19
C ILE A 145 -8.33 15.34 -12.20
N TYR A 146 -7.44 14.41 -12.56
CA TYR A 146 -6.21 14.08 -11.82
C TYR A 146 -4.99 14.48 -12.63
N ARG A 147 -4.19 15.39 -12.07
CA ARG A 147 -2.92 15.82 -12.68
C ARG A 147 -1.75 15.09 -12.04
N LYS A 148 -0.57 15.27 -12.62
CA LYS A 148 0.70 14.70 -12.15
C LYS A 148 0.88 14.83 -10.63
N GLN A 149 0.64 16.01 -10.05
CA GLN A 149 0.83 16.22 -8.60
C GLN A 149 -0.12 15.37 -7.74
N ASP A 150 -1.32 15.05 -8.21
CA ASP A 150 -2.26 14.22 -7.45
C ASP A 150 -1.73 12.78 -7.34
N PHE A 151 -1.11 12.25 -8.40
CA PHE A 151 -0.48 10.93 -8.39
C PHE A 151 0.82 10.92 -7.56
N GLU A 152 1.66 11.94 -7.71
CA GLU A 152 2.90 12.10 -6.92
C GLU A 152 2.60 12.13 -5.41
N LEU A 153 1.53 12.81 -5.00
CA LEU A 153 1.12 12.87 -3.60
C LEU A 153 0.61 11.52 -3.07
N VAL A 154 -0.04 10.70 -3.90
CA VAL A 154 -0.40 9.33 -3.52
C VAL A 154 0.86 8.47 -3.40
N LEU A 155 1.76 8.55 -4.39
CA LEU A 155 3.01 7.79 -4.39
C LEU A 155 3.88 8.12 -3.18
N GLU A 156 3.99 9.40 -2.83
CA GLU A 156 4.73 9.86 -1.65
C GLU A 156 4.16 9.25 -0.36
N LYS A 157 2.83 9.21 -0.21
CA LYS A 157 2.19 8.57 0.96
C LYS A 157 2.49 7.08 1.04
N ILE A 158 2.46 6.39 -0.09
CA ILE A 158 2.83 4.96 -0.19
C ILE A 158 4.29 4.78 0.21
N GLN A 159 5.20 5.57 -0.34
CA GLN A 159 6.63 5.48 -0.06
C GLN A 159 6.97 5.78 1.40
N ARG A 160 6.34 6.80 2.00
CA ARG A 160 6.47 7.09 3.43
C ARG A 160 6.00 5.90 4.27
N ALA A 161 4.84 5.31 3.96
CA ALA A 161 4.34 4.13 4.67
C ALA A 161 5.29 2.92 4.52
N LYS A 162 5.88 2.72 3.34
CA LYS A 162 6.90 1.69 3.09
C LYS A 162 8.12 1.87 4.00
N VAL A 163 8.67 3.09 4.07
CA VAL A 163 9.83 3.41 4.91
C VAL A 163 9.51 3.21 6.39
N GLU A 164 8.35 3.69 6.86
CA GLU A 164 7.94 3.51 8.26
C GLU A 164 7.73 2.04 8.61
N LEU A 165 7.12 1.23 7.72
CA LEU A 165 6.96 -0.21 7.91
C LEU A 165 8.33 -0.92 8.00
N GLY A 166 9.25 -0.59 7.10
CA GLY A 166 10.61 -1.12 7.14
C GLY A 166 11.34 -0.78 8.44
N ARG A 167 11.18 0.46 8.93
CA ARG A 167 11.75 0.90 10.21
C ARG A 167 11.21 0.07 11.39
N ILE A 168 9.88 -0.01 11.56
CA ILE A 168 9.31 -0.74 12.70
C ILE A 168 9.65 -2.23 12.65
N HIS A 169 9.73 -2.81 11.45
CA HIS A 169 10.09 -4.20 11.26
C HIS A 169 11.55 -4.42 11.66
N HIS A 170 12.47 -3.58 11.21
CA HIS A 170 13.88 -3.64 11.60
C HIS A 170 14.06 -3.48 13.12
N GLU A 171 13.45 -2.46 13.72
CA GLU A 171 13.54 -2.22 15.17
C GLU A 171 12.97 -3.38 15.98
N PHE A 172 11.82 -3.94 15.57
CA PHE A 172 11.24 -5.12 16.20
C PHE A 172 12.20 -6.31 16.14
N TYR A 173 12.85 -6.52 14.99
CA TYR A 173 13.80 -7.61 14.82
C TYR A 173 15.03 -7.46 15.71
N GLN A 174 15.67 -6.29 15.72
CA GLN A 174 16.86 -6.05 16.54
C GLN A 174 16.59 -6.25 18.04
N ARG A 175 15.43 -5.80 18.53
CA ARG A 175 15.03 -5.99 19.92
C ARG A 175 14.82 -7.46 20.28
N ARG A 176 14.37 -8.31 19.35
CA ARG A 176 14.23 -9.75 19.60
C ARG A 176 15.56 -10.50 19.52
N ARG A 177 16.49 -10.08 18.66
CA ARG A 177 17.81 -10.70 18.55
C ARG A 177 18.67 -10.49 19.80
N ASN A 178 18.49 -9.34 20.47
CA ASN A 178 19.27 -8.95 21.65
C ASN A 178 18.66 -9.43 22.98
N LYS A 179 17.58 -10.23 22.95
CA LYS A 179 16.96 -10.88 24.11
C LYS A 179 17.28 -12.36 24.11
#